data_AF-A0A9E7GZE8-F1
#
_entry.id   AF-A0A9E7GZE8-F1
#
_cell.length_a   1.000
_cell.length_b   1.000
_cell.length_c   1.000
_cell.angle_alpha   90.00
_cell.angle_beta   90.00
_cell.angle_gamma   90.00
#
_symmetry.space_group_name_H-M   'P 1'
#
loop_
_entity.id
_entity.type
_entity.pdbx_description
1 polymer ?
#
loop_
_entity_poly.entity_id
_entity_poly.type
_entity_poly.pdbx_seq_one_letter_code
_entity_poly.pdbx_strand_id
1 'polypeptide(L)'
;MQEYDARMQERGAELMEQVRSMFKDTTDILQTLDSVDSIQLLGLSYRFEKETNEALNRVHDADFNDHGLYDTALRFRLLRQQWYHVTPECATRKDALLELAKLDFNLLQCLHGDEIKSISIWWNDLLSKNLSFARDRMVECYYWILAVYFEPHYSHAQVITTKVAAMTSILDDIYDLCSTLEESQLLTQAIQRWDAKAVHQLLEYMKGYFLKLIHAFEEFKNLLAHNEKYRVFYLKEAGIF
;
A
#
# COMPACT_ATOMS: atom_id res chain seq x y z
N MET A 1 -40.00 -7.32 -5.67
CA MET A 1 -38.52 -7.32 -5.78
C MET A 1 -38.08 -6.94 -7.20
N GLN A 2 -38.61 -7.58 -8.24
CA GLN A 2 -38.32 -7.26 -9.66
C GLN A 2 -38.67 -5.81 -10.08
N GLU A 3 -39.78 -5.25 -9.60
CA GLU A 3 -40.21 -3.87 -9.93
C GLU A 3 -39.43 -2.78 -9.16
N TYR A 4 -38.79 -3.13 -8.04
CA TYR A 4 -37.91 -2.22 -7.31
C TYR A 4 -36.53 -2.14 -7.97
N ASP A 5 -36.03 -3.27 -8.47
CA ASP A 5 -34.78 -3.37 -9.22
C ASP A 5 -34.90 -2.67 -10.59
N ALA A 6 -36.02 -2.84 -11.30
CA ALA A 6 -36.28 -2.14 -12.57
C ALA A 6 -36.28 -0.62 -12.43
N ARG A 7 -36.90 -0.07 -11.37
CA ARG A 7 -36.90 1.37 -11.08
C ARG A 7 -35.50 1.91 -10.74
N MET A 8 -34.69 1.12 -10.03
CA MET A 8 -33.31 1.50 -9.71
C MET A 8 -32.42 1.47 -10.96
N GLN A 9 -32.64 0.52 -11.86
CA GLN A 9 -31.95 0.46 -13.15
C GLN A 9 -32.34 1.62 -14.08
N GLU A 10 -33.64 1.94 -14.15
CA GLU A 10 -34.14 3.09 -14.90
C GLU A 10 -33.56 4.40 -14.36
N ARG A 11 -33.61 4.60 -13.04
CA ARG A 11 -33.01 5.77 -12.40
C ARG A 11 -31.49 5.83 -12.61
N GLY A 12 -30.82 4.68 -12.57
CA GLY A 12 -29.39 4.58 -12.87
C GLY A 12 -29.07 5.00 -14.30
N ALA A 13 -29.88 4.59 -15.27
CA ALA A 13 -29.73 4.99 -16.68
C ALA A 13 -29.95 6.49 -16.88
N GLU A 14 -30.98 7.06 -16.26
CA GLU A 14 -31.23 8.51 -16.27
C GLU A 14 -30.04 9.30 -15.72
N LEU A 15 -29.52 8.90 -14.56
CA LEU A 15 -28.37 9.57 -13.93
C LEU A 15 -27.10 9.44 -14.76
N MET A 16 -26.88 8.28 -15.41
CA MET A 16 -25.76 8.11 -16.32
C MET A 16 -25.82 9.09 -17.49
N GLU A 17 -26.99 9.29 -18.10
CA GLU A 17 -27.15 10.25 -19.20
C GLU A 17 -26.97 11.70 -18.74
N GLN A 18 -27.45 12.04 -17.53
CA GLN A 18 -27.22 13.37 -16.95
C GLN A 18 -25.72 13.64 -16.73
N VAL A 19 -24.98 12.66 -16.22
CA VAL A 19 -23.52 12.79 -16.05
C VAL A 19 -22.83 12.88 -17.43
N ARG A 20 -23.27 12.11 -18.44
CA ARG A 20 -22.72 12.23 -19.80
C ARG A 20 -22.97 13.62 -20.42
N SER A 21 -24.15 14.22 -20.21
CA SER A 21 -24.43 15.56 -20.76
C SER A 21 -23.57 16.64 -20.11
N MET A 22 -23.22 16.50 -18.82
CA MET A 22 -22.30 17.41 -18.15
C MET A 22 -20.95 17.54 -18.87
N PHE A 23 -20.40 16.46 -19.43
CA PHE A 23 -19.15 16.52 -20.21
C PHE A 23 -19.30 17.17 -21.59
N LYS A 24 -20.49 17.11 -22.19
CA LYS A 24 -20.73 17.68 -23.52
C LYS A 24 -20.89 19.20 -23.47
N ASP A 25 -21.57 19.69 -22.44
CA ASP A 25 -21.99 21.09 -22.36
C ASP A 25 -20.97 21.99 -21.63
N THR A 26 -19.99 21.41 -20.93
CA THR A 26 -19.01 22.17 -20.15
C THR A 26 -17.88 22.70 -21.02
N THR A 27 -17.79 24.04 -21.14
CA THR A 27 -16.65 24.76 -21.74
C THR A 27 -15.62 25.23 -20.71
N ASP A 28 -15.95 25.13 -19.42
CA ASP A 28 -15.06 25.50 -18.32
C ASP A 28 -14.08 24.36 -17.99
N ILE A 29 -12.78 24.67 -18.10
CA ILE A 29 -11.68 23.71 -17.87
C ILE A 29 -11.67 23.23 -16.42
N LEU A 30 -11.96 24.11 -15.45
CA LEU A 30 -11.92 23.75 -14.02
C LEU A 30 -13.07 22.82 -13.67
N GLN A 31 -14.30 23.16 -14.07
CA GLN A 31 -15.45 22.29 -13.88
C GLN A 31 -15.27 20.93 -14.56
N THR A 32 -14.60 20.91 -15.72
CA THR A 32 -14.23 19.67 -16.41
C THR A 32 -13.28 18.83 -15.56
N LEU A 33 -12.22 19.44 -15.02
CA LEU A 33 -11.25 18.78 -14.15
C LEU A 33 -11.89 18.24 -12.85
N ASP A 34 -12.73 19.04 -12.19
CA ASP A 34 -13.45 18.64 -10.96
C ASP A 34 -14.42 17.49 -11.22
N SER A 35 -15.09 17.50 -12.37
CA SER A 35 -16.01 16.42 -12.77
C SER A 35 -15.26 15.12 -13.06
N VAL A 36 -14.13 15.20 -13.76
CA VAL A 36 -13.25 14.03 -13.98
C VAL A 36 -12.73 13.50 -12.65
N ASP A 37 -12.28 14.37 -11.76
CA ASP A 37 -11.77 13.97 -10.45
C ASP A 37 -12.84 13.29 -9.60
N SER A 38 -14.04 13.87 -9.55
CA SER A 38 -15.18 13.30 -8.83
C SER A 38 -15.55 11.91 -9.35
N ILE A 39 -15.54 11.69 -10.66
CA ILE A 39 -15.80 10.36 -11.25
C ILE A 39 -14.73 9.35 -10.84
N GLN A 40 -13.46 9.76 -10.82
CA GLN A 40 -12.36 8.89 -10.39
C GLN A 40 -12.48 8.54 -8.91
N LEU A 41 -12.72 9.53 -8.05
CA LEU A 41 -12.85 9.36 -6.60
C LEU A 41 -14.08 8.53 -6.20
N LEU A 42 -15.19 8.63 -6.97
CA LEU A 42 -16.39 7.84 -6.77
C LEU A 42 -16.31 6.42 -7.37
N GLY A 43 -15.18 6.05 -8.00
CA GLY A 43 -14.98 4.74 -8.61
C GLY A 43 -15.87 4.50 -9.83
N LEU A 44 -16.31 5.55 -10.51
CA LEU A 44 -17.22 5.49 -11.66
C LEU A 44 -16.49 5.55 -13.01
N SER A 45 -15.16 5.68 -13.02
CA SER A 45 -14.35 5.85 -14.25
C SER A 45 -14.66 4.85 -15.34
N TYR A 46 -14.90 3.58 -14.99
CA TYR A 46 -15.17 2.51 -15.97
C TYR A 46 -16.45 2.72 -16.80
N ARG A 47 -17.38 3.58 -16.36
CA ARG A 47 -18.64 3.88 -17.09
C ARG A 47 -18.53 5.08 -18.02
N PHE A 48 -17.50 5.91 -17.83
CA PHE A 48 -17.33 7.20 -18.49
C PHE A 48 -15.92 7.37 -19.07
N GLU A 49 -15.24 6.27 -19.41
CA GLU A 49 -13.87 6.27 -19.92
C GLU A 49 -13.74 7.12 -21.19
N LYS A 50 -14.70 6.98 -22.12
CA LYS A 50 -14.74 7.76 -23.36
C LYS A 50 -14.88 9.25 -23.08
N GLU A 51 -15.86 9.64 -22.27
CA GLU A 51 -16.12 11.04 -21.91
C GLU A 51 -14.94 11.65 -21.18
N THR A 52 -14.31 10.89 -20.28
CA THR A 52 -13.14 11.32 -19.51
C THR A 52 -11.94 11.57 -20.41
N ASN A 53 -11.69 10.68 -21.37
CA ASN A 53 -10.57 10.84 -22.32
C ASN A 53 -10.81 12.02 -23.28
N GLU A 54 -12.03 12.18 -23.80
CA GLU A 54 -12.40 13.34 -24.63
C GLU A 54 -12.27 14.66 -23.84
N ALA A 55 -12.69 14.68 -22.58
CA ALA A 55 -12.55 15.82 -21.68
C ALA A 55 -11.08 16.17 -21.41
N LEU A 56 -10.24 15.18 -21.11
CA LEU A 56 -8.82 15.38 -20.84
C LEU A 56 -8.03 15.80 -22.08
N ASN A 57 -8.38 15.31 -23.28
CA ASN A 57 -7.83 15.82 -24.54
C ASN A 57 -8.11 17.32 -24.70
N ARG A 58 -9.35 17.77 -24.45
CA ARG A 58 -9.68 19.21 -24.52
C ARG A 58 -8.89 20.03 -23.50
N VAL A 59 -8.74 19.52 -22.27
CA VAL A 59 -7.97 20.20 -21.21
C VAL A 59 -6.47 20.23 -21.51
N HIS A 60 -5.95 19.22 -22.20
CA HIS A 60 -4.57 19.20 -22.67
C HIS A 60 -4.32 20.30 -23.71
N ASP A 61 -5.19 20.41 -24.71
CA ASP A 61 -5.03 21.34 -25.84
C ASP A 61 -5.43 22.78 -25.52
N ALA A 62 -6.13 23.02 -24.39
CA ALA A 62 -6.54 24.35 -23.97
C ALA A 62 -5.37 25.20 -23.45
N ASP A 63 -5.38 26.49 -23.83
CA ASP A 63 -4.45 27.49 -23.30
C ASP A 63 -4.77 27.77 -21.83
N PHE A 64 -3.89 27.31 -20.93
CA PHE A 64 -4.12 27.33 -19.50
C PHE A 64 -3.47 28.56 -18.88
N ASN A 65 -4.13 29.70 -19.04
CA ASN A 65 -3.72 30.95 -18.40
C ASN A 65 -4.13 30.96 -16.93
N ASP A 66 -3.16 30.64 -16.07
CA ASP A 66 -3.10 30.96 -14.64
C ASP A 66 -4.40 30.81 -13.85
N HIS A 67 -4.71 29.55 -13.54
CA HIS A 67 -5.58 29.21 -12.42
C HIS A 67 -4.71 28.66 -11.28
N GLY A 68 -5.15 28.82 -10.03
CA GLY A 68 -4.34 28.71 -8.82
C GLY A 68 -3.63 27.36 -8.61
N LEU A 69 -2.99 27.19 -7.46
CA LEU A 69 -2.21 25.97 -7.15
C LEU A 69 -3.05 24.70 -7.28
N TYR A 70 -4.30 24.75 -6.80
CA TYR A 70 -5.25 23.64 -6.89
C TYR A 70 -5.48 23.23 -8.35
N ASP A 71 -5.82 24.18 -9.20
CA ASP A 71 -6.17 23.96 -10.60
C ASP A 71 -5.00 23.40 -11.41
N THR A 72 -3.81 23.95 -11.19
CA THR A 72 -2.59 23.48 -11.85
C THR A 72 -2.21 22.07 -11.41
N ALA A 73 -2.28 21.79 -10.10
CA ALA A 73 -1.96 20.46 -9.56
C ALA A 73 -2.98 19.41 -10.01
N LEU A 74 -4.27 19.77 -10.03
CA LEU A 74 -5.36 18.91 -10.48
C LEU A 74 -5.19 18.55 -11.96
N ARG A 75 -4.96 19.55 -12.82
CA ARG A 75 -4.67 19.34 -14.24
C ARG A 75 -3.46 18.45 -14.47
N PHE A 76 -2.34 18.75 -13.79
CA PHE A 76 -1.12 17.95 -13.92
C PHE A 76 -1.35 16.50 -13.54
N ARG A 77 -2.00 16.24 -12.39
CA ARG A 77 -2.28 14.88 -11.92
C ARG A 77 -3.17 14.12 -12.90
N LEU A 78 -4.31 14.69 -13.29
CA LEU A 78 -5.29 14.01 -14.14
C LEU A 78 -4.74 13.70 -15.55
N LEU A 79 -3.98 14.63 -16.13
CA LEU A 79 -3.33 14.41 -17.42
C LEU A 79 -2.21 13.37 -17.34
N ARG A 80 -1.39 13.38 -16.29
CA ARG A 80 -0.30 12.39 -16.10
C ARG A 80 -0.84 10.99 -15.84
N GLN A 81 -1.95 10.85 -15.12
CA GLN A 81 -2.62 9.56 -14.92
C GLN A 81 -3.08 8.91 -16.24
N GLN A 82 -3.36 9.73 -17.27
CA GLN A 82 -3.73 9.27 -18.62
C GLN A 82 -2.57 9.37 -19.62
N TRP A 83 -1.33 9.41 -19.14
CA TRP A 83 -0.11 9.37 -19.96
C TRP A 83 0.11 10.56 -20.90
N TYR A 84 -0.62 11.68 -20.72
CA TYR A 84 -0.32 12.91 -21.44
C TYR A 84 1.01 13.53 -20.97
N HIS A 85 1.76 14.07 -21.92
CA HIS A 85 3.00 14.78 -21.63
C HIS A 85 2.71 16.23 -21.27
N VAL A 86 2.81 16.57 -19.98
CA VAL A 86 2.62 17.95 -19.49
C VAL A 86 3.98 18.53 -19.11
N THR A 87 4.39 19.64 -19.73
CA THR A 87 5.62 20.33 -19.30
C THR A 87 5.35 21.06 -17.97
N PRO A 88 6.30 21.05 -17.02
CA PRO A 88 6.09 21.70 -15.73
C PRO A 88 6.15 23.24 -15.76
N GLU A 89 6.19 23.86 -16.94
CA GLU A 89 6.70 25.22 -17.18
C GLU A 89 5.76 26.36 -16.77
N CYS A 90 4.61 26.10 -16.15
CA CYS A 90 3.65 27.15 -15.83
C CYS A 90 3.74 27.62 -14.36
N ALA A 91 4.76 28.44 -14.06
CA ALA A 91 4.86 29.46 -13.01
C ALA A 91 6.04 29.27 -12.03
N THR A 92 6.85 30.31 -11.89
CA THR A 92 8.07 30.40 -11.08
C THR A 92 7.88 30.16 -9.57
N ARG A 93 6.65 30.17 -9.05
CA ARG A 93 6.31 29.74 -7.68
C ARG A 93 6.04 28.22 -7.59
N LYS A 94 5.71 27.59 -8.72
CA LYS A 94 5.44 26.15 -8.89
C LYS A 94 6.73 25.36 -9.16
N ASP A 95 7.81 26.01 -9.62
CA ASP A 95 9.15 25.40 -9.74
C ASP A 95 9.69 24.95 -8.38
N ALA A 96 9.66 25.81 -7.36
CA ALA A 96 10.17 25.48 -6.03
C ALA A 96 9.37 24.34 -5.37
N LEU A 97 8.05 24.29 -5.59
CA LEU A 97 7.20 23.21 -5.06
C LEU A 97 7.43 21.89 -5.80
N LEU A 98 7.58 21.94 -7.12
CA LEU A 98 7.89 20.76 -7.94
C LEU A 98 9.28 20.22 -7.62
N GLU A 99 10.26 21.11 -7.48
CA GLU A 99 11.61 20.77 -7.06
C GLU A 99 11.58 20.14 -5.66
N LEU A 100 10.87 20.75 -4.71
CA LEU A 100 10.66 20.20 -3.38
C LEU A 100 10.01 18.80 -3.44
N ALA A 101 8.94 18.62 -4.23
CA ALA A 101 8.26 17.33 -4.36
C ALA A 101 9.18 16.25 -4.95
N LYS A 102 9.99 16.59 -5.96
CA LYS A 102 10.99 15.66 -6.54
C LYS A 102 12.07 15.31 -5.52
N LEU A 103 12.58 16.31 -4.79
CA LEU A 103 13.59 16.10 -3.75
C LEU A 103 13.04 15.23 -2.62
N ASP A 104 11.84 15.53 -2.12
CA ASP A 104 11.19 14.79 -1.04
C ASP A 104 10.91 13.34 -1.46
N PHE A 105 10.37 13.12 -2.67
CA PHE A 105 10.18 11.77 -3.21
C PHE A 105 11.49 10.99 -3.32
N ASN A 106 12.57 11.61 -3.80
CA ASN A 106 13.87 10.96 -3.92
C ASN A 106 14.49 10.67 -2.54
N LEU A 107 14.32 11.56 -1.56
CA LEU A 107 14.77 11.34 -0.18
C LEU A 107 14.02 10.18 0.48
N LEU A 108 12.70 10.12 0.30
CA LEU A 108 11.86 9.00 0.72
C LEU A 108 12.30 7.70 0.03
N GLN A 109 12.51 7.73 -1.28
CA GLN A 109 12.98 6.55 -2.03
C GLN A 109 14.34 6.05 -1.52
N CYS A 110 15.27 6.95 -1.17
CA CYS A 110 16.54 6.56 -0.55
C CYS A 110 16.34 5.91 0.81
N LEU A 111 15.51 6.50 1.68
CA LEU A 111 15.17 5.93 2.99
C LEU A 111 14.57 4.52 2.85
N HIS A 112 13.58 4.37 1.98
CA HIS A 112 12.94 3.09 1.69
C HIS A 112 13.91 2.07 1.08
N GLY A 113 14.86 2.54 0.26
CA GLY A 113 15.95 1.70 -0.24
C GLY A 113 16.83 1.13 0.88
N ASP A 114 17.16 1.94 1.88
CA ASP A 114 17.92 1.48 3.05
C ASP A 114 17.12 0.49 3.91
N GLU A 115 15.83 0.74 4.09
CA GLU A 115 14.90 -0.18 4.78
C GLU A 115 14.81 -1.52 4.07
N ILE A 116 14.53 -1.53 2.76
CA ILE A 116 14.45 -2.74 1.94
C ILE A 116 15.75 -3.52 2.01
N LYS A 117 16.91 -2.83 1.95
CA LYS A 117 18.22 -3.48 2.04
C LYS A 117 18.41 -4.18 3.39
N SER A 118 18.06 -3.51 4.48
CA SER A 118 18.10 -4.08 5.83
C SER A 118 17.17 -5.30 5.96
N ILE A 119 15.94 -5.18 5.48
CA ILE A 119 14.93 -6.25 5.50
C ILE A 119 15.38 -7.42 4.62
N SER A 120 15.96 -7.17 3.45
CA SER A 120 16.44 -8.21 2.54
C SER A 120 17.56 -9.06 3.16
N ILE A 121 18.49 -8.43 3.88
CA ILE A 121 19.56 -9.14 4.60
C ILE A 121 18.94 -10.04 5.68
N TRP A 122 18.00 -9.50 6.46
CA TRP A 122 17.27 -10.26 7.48
C TRP A 122 16.44 -11.41 6.87
N TRP A 123 15.77 -11.18 5.74
CA TRP A 123 14.94 -12.17 5.05
C TRP A 123 15.76 -13.33 4.50
N ASN A 124 16.91 -13.03 3.90
CA ASN A 124 17.84 -14.05 3.41
C ASN A 124 18.43 -14.89 4.56
N ASP A 125 18.67 -14.28 5.72
CA ASP A 125 19.00 -15.06 6.92
C ASP A 125 17.82 -15.95 7.32
N LEU A 126 16.59 -15.41 7.36
CA LEU A 126 15.35 -16.12 7.73
C LEU A 126 15.07 -17.35 6.88
N LEU A 127 15.04 -17.20 5.55
CA LEU A 127 14.78 -18.26 4.56
C LEU A 127 15.94 -19.26 4.37
N SER A 128 16.71 -19.54 5.43
CA SER A 128 17.74 -20.59 5.39
C SER A 128 17.16 -21.93 4.91
N LYS A 129 18.02 -22.88 4.53
CA LYS A 129 17.70 -24.15 3.83
C LYS A 129 16.46 -24.93 4.33
N ASN A 130 16.00 -24.69 5.55
CA ASN A 130 14.87 -25.38 6.17
C ASN A 130 13.49 -24.82 5.77
N LEU A 131 13.41 -23.68 5.07
CA LEU A 131 12.15 -23.03 4.68
C LEU A 131 11.98 -22.90 3.16
N SER A 132 12.57 -23.81 2.38
CA SER A 132 12.51 -23.76 0.91
C SER A 132 11.10 -23.90 0.30
N PHE A 133 10.11 -24.29 1.11
CA PHE A 133 8.71 -24.38 0.70
C PHE A 133 7.97 -23.04 0.80
N ALA A 134 8.47 -22.08 1.59
CA ALA A 134 7.79 -20.82 1.83
C ALA A 134 7.90 -19.89 0.60
N ARG A 135 6.83 -19.14 0.34
CA ARG A 135 6.77 -18.19 -0.78
C ARG A 135 7.69 -17.00 -0.50
N ASP A 136 8.46 -16.60 -1.51
CA ASP A 136 9.26 -15.37 -1.43
C ASP A 136 8.35 -14.15 -1.64
N ARG A 137 7.96 -13.49 -0.53
CA ARG A 137 6.99 -12.39 -0.48
C ARG A 137 7.53 -11.10 0.14
N MET A 138 8.85 -11.00 0.31
CA MET A 138 9.46 -9.90 1.07
C MET A 138 9.13 -8.54 0.45
N VAL A 139 9.22 -8.42 -0.87
CA VAL A 139 8.94 -7.16 -1.58
C VAL A 139 7.46 -6.80 -1.51
N GLU A 140 6.56 -7.77 -1.69
CA GLU A 140 5.12 -7.54 -1.58
C GLU A 140 4.70 -7.13 -0.16
N CYS A 141 5.28 -7.79 0.85
CA CYS A 141 5.05 -7.42 2.26
C CYS A 141 5.49 -5.97 2.51
N TYR A 142 6.69 -5.59 2.05
CA TYR A 142 7.16 -4.22 2.21
C TYR A 142 6.26 -3.22 1.48
N TYR A 143 5.86 -3.54 0.24
CA TYR A 143 4.99 -2.69 -0.56
C TYR A 143 3.62 -2.47 0.09
N TRP A 144 3.02 -3.51 0.69
CA TRP A 144 1.78 -3.37 1.43
C TRP A 144 1.93 -2.43 2.63
N ILE A 145 3.03 -2.53 3.37
CA ILE A 145 3.26 -1.66 4.53
C ILE A 145 3.55 -0.22 4.12
N LEU A 146 4.30 -0.03 3.03
CA LEU A 146 4.55 1.29 2.45
C LEU A 146 3.25 1.99 2.05
N ALA A 147 2.25 1.25 1.59
CA ALA A 147 0.92 1.80 1.27
C ALA A 147 0.11 2.21 2.50
N VAL A 148 0.39 1.66 3.69
CA VAL A 148 -0.28 2.05 4.95
C VAL A 148 0.29 3.37 5.48
N TYR A 149 1.61 3.49 5.46
CA TYR A 149 2.33 4.71 5.84
C TYR A 149 3.66 4.75 5.10
N PHE A 150 3.97 5.88 4.46
CA PHE A 150 5.21 6.09 3.69
C PHE A 150 6.12 7.16 4.31
N GLU A 151 5.62 7.89 5.31
CA GLU A 151 6.29 9.06 5.86
C GLU A 151 7.54 8.69 6.69
N PRO A 152 8.60 9.53 6.70
CA PRO A 152 9.90 9.15 7.28
C PRO A 152 9.87 8.81 8.76
N HIS A 153 8.97 9.44 9.52
CA HIS A 153 8.84 9.24 10.96
C HIS A 153 8.26 7.86 11.32
N TYR A 154 7.73 7.12 10.34
CA TYR A 154 7.27 5.74 10.49
C TYR A 154 8.31 4.70 10.05
N SER A 155 9.55 5.09 9.70
CA SER A 155 10.59 4.17 9.21
C SER A 155 10.75 2.91 10.08
N HIS A 156 10.85 3.06 11.41
CA HIS A 156 10.94 1.89 12.30
C HIS A 156 9.68 1.03 12.27
N ALA A 157 8.49 1.65 12.17
CA ALA A 157 7.24 0.92 12.04
C ALA A 157 7.13 0.19 10.69
N GLN A 158 7.68 0.74 9.60
CA GLN A 158 7.72 0.08 8.29
C GLN A 158 8.57 -1.18 8.36
N VAL A 159 9.76 -1.09 8.96
CA VAL A 159 10.66 -2.23 9.13
C VAL A 159 10.03 -3.31 10.01
N ILE A 160 9.49 -2.94 11.19
CA ILE A 160 8.88 -3.90 12.12
C ILE A 160 7.68 -4.58 11.49
N THR A 161 6.74 -3.82 10.93
CA THR A 161 5.50 -4.39 10.38
C THR A 161 5.76 -5.24 9.14
N THR A 162 6.75 -4.87 8.32
CA THR A 162 7.16 -5.70 7.17
C THR A 162 7.71 -7.04 7.64
N LYS A 163 8.60 -7.05 8.65
CA LYS A 163 9.11 -8.29 9.24
C LYS A 163 7.98 -9.15 9.80
N VAL A 164 7.02 -8.55 10.53
CA VAL A 164 5.84 -9.27 11.04
C VAL A 164 5.00 -9.87 9.92
N ALA A 165 4.68 -9.09 8.88
CA ALA A 165 3.89 -9.56 7.75
C ALA A 165 4.57 -10.73 7.03
N ALA A 166 5.89 -10.62 6.81
CA ALA A 166 6.67 -11.67 6.17
C ALA A 166 6.73 -12.97 7.00
N MET A 167 6.90 -12.86 8.33
CA MET A 167 6.84 -14.03 9.22
C MET A 167 5.46 -14.67 9.25
N THR A 168 4.41 -13.85 9.28
CA THR A 168 3.02 -14.34 9.22
C THR A 168 2.76 -15.09 7.92
N SER A 169 3.28 -14.60 6.78
CA SER A 169 3.19 -15.31 5.50
C SER A 169 3.92 -16.65 5.49
N ILE A 170 5.05 -16.79 6.18
CA ILE A 170 5.72 -18.10 6.34
C ILE A 170 4.90 -19.01 7.25
N LEU A 171 4.33 -18.47 8.32
CA LEU A 171 3.49 -19.24 9.24
C LEU A 171 2.25 -19.80 8.52
N ASP A 172 1.60 -18.97 7.70
CA ASP A 172 0.52 -19.35 6.79
C ASP A 172 0.94 -20.54 5.91
N ASP A 173 2.11 -20.45 5.26
CA ASP A 173 2.65 -21.56 4.44
C ASP A 173 2.91 -22.84 5.25
N ILE A 174 3.34 -22.73 6.51
CA ILE A 174 3.55 -23.89 7.38
C ILE A 174 2.22 -24.59 7.67
N TYR A 175 1.18 -23.83 8.05
CA TYR A 175 -0.13 -24.39 8.37
C TYR A 175 -0.87 -24.93 7.13
N ASP A 176 -0.76 -24.26 5.98
CA ASP A 176 -1.53 -24.61 4.78
C ASP A 176 -0.87 -25.66 3.90
N LEU A 177 0.46 -25.64 3.77
CA LEU A 177 1.16 -26.41 2.74
C LEU A 177 2.07 -27.51 3.28
N CYS A 178 2.55 -27.38 4.53
CA CYS A 178 3.66 -28.22 5.00
C CYS A 178 3.31 -29.11 6.19
N SER A 179 2.63 -28.58 7.21
CA SER A 179 2.48 -29.28 8.49
C SER A 179 1.25 -30.19 8.55
N THR A 180 1.37 -31.25 9.34
CA THR A 180 0.20 -32.06 9.75
C THR A 180 -0.55 -31.36 10.90
N LEU A 181 -1.76 -31.84 11.21
CA LEU A 181 -2.54 -31.28 12.32
C LEU A 181 -1.79 -31.38 13.67
N GLU A 182 -1.13 -32.50 13.93
CA GLU A 182 -0.35 -32.72 15.15
C GLU A 182 0.86 -31.78 15.22
N GLU A 183 1.56 -31.59 14.10
CA GLU A 183 2.71 -30.67 14.01
C GLU A 183 2.28 -29.21 14.19
N SER A 184 1.19 -28.82 13.52
CA SER A 184 0.51 -27.53 13.69
C SER A 184 0.20 -27.25 15.16
N GLN A 185 -0.38 -28.22 15.88
CA GLN A 185 -0.71 -28.06 17.30
C GLN A 185 0.52 -27.85 18.18
N LEU A 186 1.63 -28.55 17.91
CA LEU A 186 2.88 -28.35 18.64
C LEU A 186 3.46 -26.94 18.40
N LEU A 187 3.40 -26.46 17.16
CA LEU A 187 3.82 -25.11 16.82
C LEU A 187 2.93 -24.05 17.50
N THR A 188 1.61 -24.20 17.43
CA THR A 188 0.66 -23.31 18.12
C THR A 188 0.96 -23.24 19.62
N GLN A 189 1.17 -24.39 20.28
CA GLN A 189 1.48 -24.44 21.71
C GLN A 189 2.81 -23.76 22.04
N ALA A 190 3.83 -23.93 21.20
CA ALA A 190 5.12 -23.26 21.37
C ALA A 190 5.01 -21.74 21.23
N ILE A 191 4.25 -21.26 20.24
CA ILE A 191 3.95 -19.84 20.04
C ILE A 191 3.18 -19.28 21.23
N GLN A 192 2.09 -19.92 21.66
CA GLN A 192 1.31 -19.49 22.82
C GLN A 192 2.15 -19.39 24.10
N ARG A 193 3.06 -20.34 24.30
CA ARG A 193 3.99 -20.31 25.43
C ARG A 193 5.04 -19.20 25.30
N TRP A 194 5.42 -18.85 24.07
CA TRP A 194 6.39 -17.79 23.74
C TRP A 194 7.73 -17.93 24.48
N ASP A 195 8.21 -19.17 24.61
CA ASP A 195 9.43 -19.53 25.33
C ASP A 195 10.36 -20.29 24.37
N ALA A 196 11.58 -19.78 24.16
CA ALA A 196 12.56 -20.43 23.30
C ALA A 196 12.84 -21.88 23.70
N LYS A 197 12.65 -22.26 24.97
CA LYS A 197 12.80 -23.65 25.45
C LYS A 197 11.74 -24.60 24.87
N ALA A 198 10.62 -24.10 24.37
CA ALA A 198 9.60 -24.91 23.70
C ALA A 198 10.09 -25.48 22.35
N VAL A 199 11.19 -24.94 21.80
CA VAL A 199 11.75 -25.39 20.51
C VAL A 199 12.06 -26.88 20.45
N HIS A 200 12.39 -27.50 21.59
CA HIS A 200 12.72 -28.93 21.65
C HIS A 200 11.55 -29.85 21.28
N GLN A 201 10.31 -29.33 21.34
CA GLN A 201 9.09 -30.06 21.01
C GLN A 201 8.74 -29.97 19.52
N LEU A 202 9.39 -29.07 18.77
CA LEU A 202 9.11 -28.83 17.36
C LEU A 202 9.96 -29.72 16.44
N LEU A 203 9.47 -29.91 15.22
CA LEU A 203 10.23 -30.59 14.17
C LEU A 203 11.37 -29.70 13.66
N GLU A 204 12.43 -30.34 13.17
CA GLU A 204 13.70 -29.68 12.80
C GLU A 204 13.52 -28.50 11.83
N TYR A 205 12.59 -28.61 10.88
CA TYR A 205 12.31 -27.54 9.92
C TYR A 205 11.62 -26.32 10.56
N MET A 206 10.75 -26.52 11.56
CA MET A 206 10.03 -25.47 12.29
C MET A 206 10.89 -24.77 13.34
N LYS A 207 11.87 -25.48 13.92
CA LYS A 207 12.74 -24.93 14.98
C LYS A 207 13.41 -23.63 14.54
N GLY A 208 13.92 -23.62 13.31
CA GLY A 208 14.58 -22.45 12.73
C GLY A 208 13.65 -21.24 12.66
N TYR A 209 12.42 -21.44 12.18
CA TYR A 209 11.41 -20.39 12.12
C TYR A 209 11.04 -19.88 13.51
N PHE A 210 10.71 -20.78 14.45
CA PHE A 210 10.26 -20.41 15.79
C PHE A 210 11.33 -19.61 16.56
N LEU A 211 12.60 -20.03 16.52
CA LEU A 211 13.68 -19.29 17.18
C LEU A 211 13.87 -17.90 16.59
N LYS A 212 13.76 -17.76 15.26
CA LYS A 212 13.85 -16.47 14.59
C LYS A 212 12.65 -15.57 14.90
N LEU A 213 11.45 -16.14 15.09
CA LEU A 213 10.28 -15.40 15.56
C LEU A 213 10.52 -14.77 16.92
N ILE A 214 10.97 -15.57 17.89
CA ILE A 214 11.29 -15.08 19.23
C ILE A 214 12.40 -14.01 19.16
N HIS A 215 13.46 -14.25 18.39
CA HIS A 215 14.56 -13.29 18.27
C HIS A 215 14.15 -11.97 17.60
N ALA A 216 13.32 -12.01 16.56
CA ALA A 216 12.83 -10.81 15.87
C ALA A 216 12.05 -9.88 16.83
N PHE A 217 11.22 -10.45 17.71
CA PHE A 217 10.49 -9.67 18.70
C PHE A 217 11.39 -9.03 19.77
N GLU A 218 12.52 -9.66 20.11
CA GLU A 218 13.53 -9.02 20.95
C GLU A 218 14.27 -7.91 20.20
N GLU A 219 14.55 -8.10 18.91
CA GLU A 219 15.15 -7.07 18.04
C GLU A 219 14.25 -5.83 17.93
N PHE A 220 12.93 -6.00 17.81
CA PHE A 220 11.98 -4.88 17.73
C PHE A 220 12.07 -3.96 18.95
N LYS A 221 12.34 -4.51 20.14
CA LYS A 221 12.53 -3.70 21.35
C LYS A 221 13.77 -2.81 21.29
N ASN A 222 14.75 -3.11 20.42
CA ASN A 222 15.94 -2.29 20.23
C ASN A 222 15.70 -1.14 19.25
N LEU A 223 14.69 -1.25 18.39
CA LEU A 223 14.27 -0.21 17.45
C LEU A 223 13.32 0.84 18.10
N LEU A 224 12.82 0.56 19.30
CA LEU A 224 11.87 1.40 20.02
C LEU A 224 12.50 2.13 21.19
N ALA A 225 12.05 3.36 21.43
CA ALA A 225 12.40 4.11 22.63
C ALA A 225 11.97 3.36 23.90
N HIS A 226 12.65 3.61 25.03
CA HIS A 226 12.41 2.88 26.27
C HIS A 226 10.93 2.89 26.71
N ASN A 227 10.27 4.05 26.58
CA ASN A 227 8.86 4.25 26.88
C ASN A 227 7.90 3.67 25.84
N GLU A 228 8.38 3.13 24.72
CA GLU A 228 7.55 2.55 23.65
C GLU A 228 7.68 1.02 23.54
N LYS A 229 8.64 0.41 24.24
CA LYS A 229 8.88 -1.04 24.22
C LYS A 229 7.65 -1.87 24.63
N TYR A 230 6.75 -1.30 25.43
CA TYR A 230 5.49 -1.96 25.80
C TYR A 230 4.60 -2.26 24.58
N ARG A 231 4.77 -1.55 23.46
CA ARG A 231 3.98 -1.81 22.23
C ARG A 231 4.25 -3.19 21.64
N VAL A 232 5.46 -3.73 21.83
CA VAL A 232 5.80 -5.10 21.39
C VAL A 232 4.98 -6.16 22.13
N PHE A 233 4.60 -5.89 23.38
CA PHE A 233 3.68 -6.78 24.12
C PHE A 233 2.32 -6.85 23.42
N TYR A 234 1.74 -5.71 23.02
CA TYR A 234 0.47 -5.71 22.29
C TYR A 234 0.56 -6.37 20.92
N LEU A 235 1.70 -6.22 20.22
CA LEU A 235 1.94 -6.92 18.96
C LEU A 235 1.93 -8.44 19.14
N LYS A 236 2.51 -8.94 20.24
CA LYS A 236 2.48 -10.35 20.61
C LYS A 236 1.05 -10.82 20.92
N GLU A 237 0.30 -10.04 21.69
CA GLU A 237 -1.07 -10.40 22.11
C GLU A 237 -2.13 -10.21 21.01
N ALA A 238 -1.78 -9.58 19.88
CA ALA A 238 -2.71 -9.32 18.77
C ALA A 238 -3.23 -10.60 18.08
N GLY A 239 -2.69 -11.78 18.42
CA GLY A 239 -3.14 -13.07 17.88
C GLY A 239 -2.82 -13.25 16.40
N ILE A 240 -1.81 -12.53 15.91
CA ILE A 240 -1.33 -12.61 14.51
C ILE A 240 -0.57 -13.93 14.27
N PHE A 241 -0.07 -14.56 15.34
CA PHE A 241 0.69 -15.82 15.33
C PHE A 241 -0.01 -16.92 16.14
#